data_AF-A0A067MBF7-F1
#
_entry.id   AF-A0A067MBF7-F1
#
_cell.length_a   1.000
_cell.length_b   1.000
_cell.length_c   1.000
_cell.angle_alpha   90.00
_cell.angle_beta   90.00
_cell.angle_gamma   90.00
#
_symmetry.space_group_name_H-M   'P 1'
#
loop_
_entity.id
_entity.type
_entity.pdbx_description
1 polymer ?
#
loop_
_entity_poly.entity_id
_entity_poly.type
_entity_poly.pdbx_seq_one_letter_code
_entity_poly.pdbx_strand_id
1 'polypeptide(L)'
;MSSPFPLDAQSLVLLQTTISFITAPFNAPSYNFPLFLFGIYATDNTNSNEPLRLFSVLVGASGVLDIIWLIKTTDQSGFIAMLSFINLLLKAPTFFAILVALRHRGAGFSAGQLGGAASTGVLIRLHRFTSAFNHSHNIP
;
A
#
# COMPACT_ATOMS: atom_id res chain seq x y z
N MET A 1 17.78 -8.97 24.94
CA MET A 1 18.71 -8.38 23.95
C MET A 1 17.93 -8.25 22.65
N SER A 2 17.20 -7.14 22.48
CA SER A 2 16.45 -6.81 21.27
C SER A 2 17.46 -6.43 20.19
N SER A 3 17.39 -7.07 19.01
CA SER A 3 18.21 -6.65 17.88
C SER A 3 17.91 -5.18 17.55
N PRO A 4 18.93 -4.35 17.24
CA PRO A 4 18.73 -2.91 17.02
C PRO A 4 17.87 -2.59 15.78
N PHE A 5 17.56 -3.59 14.95
CA PHE A 5 16.63 -3.51 13.83
C PHE A 5 15.88 -4.85 13.67
N PRO A 6 14.72 -5.07 14.31
CA PRO A 6 13.78 -6.01 13.72
C PRO A 6 13.43 -5.44 12.34
N LEU A 7 13.62 -6.22 11.28
CA LEU A 7 13.13 -5.88 9.94
C LEU A 7 11.60 -5.92 9.96
N ASP A 8 11.00 -4.92 10.59
CA ASP A 8 9.56 -4.76 10.76
C ASP A 8 8.98 -3.99 9.56
N ALA A 9 7.72 -4.28 9.22
CA ALA A 9 7.05 -3.73 8.05
C ALA A 9 7.09 -2.19 8.04
N GLN A 10 6.95 -1.56 9.20
CA GLN A 10 6.96 -0.10 9.34
C GLN A 10 8.32 0.51 8.94
N SER A 11 9.43 -0.08 9.37
CA SER A 11 10.78 0.39 9.03
C SER A 11 11.05 0.30 7.53
N LEU A 12 10.61 -0.79 6.89
CA LEU A 12 10.74 -0.97 5.44
C LEU A 12 9.92 0.06 4.66
N VAL A 13 8.67 0.29 5.08
CA VAL A 13 7.78 1.29 4.47
C VAL A 13 8.32 2.71 4.64
N LEU A 14 8.86 3.07 5.81
CA LEU A 14 9.49 4.38 6.03
C LEU A 14 10.73 4.59 5.16
N LEU A 15 11.56 3.55 5.04
CA LEU A 15 12.75 3.60 4.19
C LEU A 15 12.35 3.77 2.72
N GLN A 16 11.35 3.04 2.23
CA GLN A 16 10.83 3.21 0.88
C GLN A 16 10.12 4.55 0.66
N THR A 17 9.46 5.10 1.68
CA THR A 17 8.88 6.45 1.63
C THR A 17 9.98 7.49 1.44
N THR A 18 11.06 7.39 2.22
CA THR A 18 12.22 8.28 2.13
C THR A 18 12.88 8.22 0.75
N ILE A 19 13.14 7.01 0.25
CA ILE A 19 13.69 6.83 -1.10
C ILE A 19 12.75 7.45 -2.14
N SER A 20 11.45 7.18 -2.05
CA SER A 20 10.46 7.67 -3.01
C SER A 20 10.32 9.19 -2.98
N PHE A 21 10.45 9.81 -1.80
CA PHE A 21 10.47 11.26 -1.63
C PHE A 21 11.72 11.88 -2.25
N ILE A 22 12.90 11.32 -1.98
CA ILE A 22 14.17 11.79 -2.58
C ILE A 22 14.12 11.67 -4.11
N THR A 23 13.46 10.64 -4.65
CA THR A 23 13.31 10.46 -6.10
C THR A 23 12.18 11.29 -6.72
N ALA A 24 11.28 11.89 -5.92
CA ALA A 24 10.10 12.60 -6.40
C ALA A 24 10.35 13.77 -7.38
N PRO A 25 11.42 14.59 -7.24
CA PRO A 25 11.70 15.66 -8.20
C PRO A 25 12.39 15.15 -9.48
N PHE A 26 12.72 13.87 -9.57
CA PHE A 26 13.43 13.27 -10.70
C PHE A 26 12.48 12.44 -11.57
N ASN A 27 13.00 11.97 -12.71
CA ASN A 27 12.30 10.97 -13.52
C ASN A 27 12.36 9.61 -12.83
N ALA A 28 11.35 9.35 -11.98
CA ALA A 28 11.15 8.12 -11.23
C ALA A 28 9.64 7.80 -11.20
N PRO A 29 9.23 6.57 -10.85
CA PRO A 29 7.82 6.21 -10.81
C PRO A 29 7.05 7.04 -9.76
N SER A 30 6.25 8.01 -10.22
CA SER A 30 5.59 9.00 -9.36
C SER A 30 4.53 8.40 -8.43
N TYR A 31 4.02 7.21 -8.73
CA TYR A 31 3.07 6.49 -7.88
C TYR A 31 3.72 5.90 -6.61
N ASN A 32 5.05 5.76 -6.56
CA ASN A 32 5.72 5.13 -5.41
C ASN A 32 5.59 5.98 -4.14
N PHE A 33 5.75 7.30 -4.25
CA PHE A 33 5.64 8.19 -3.09
C PHE A 33 4.26 8.16 -2.41
N PRO A 34 3.12 8.41 -3.11
CA PRO A 34 1.80 8.33 -2.49
C PRO A 34 1.47 6.90 -2.03
N LEU A 35 1.97 5.86 -2.71
CA LEU A 35 1.81 4.47 -2.28
C LEU A 35 2.45 4.21 -0.91
N PHE A 36 3.68 4.64 -0.70
CA PHE A 36 4.38 4.40 0.57
C PHE A 36 3.91 5.33 1.69
N LEU A 37 3.44 6.54 1.38
CA LEU A 37 2.68 7.36 2.33
C LEU A 37 1.41 6.65 2.81
N PHE A 38 0.65 6.03 1.90
CA PHE A 38 -0.49 5.19 2.27
C PHE A 38 -0.05 3.98 3.10
N GLY A 39 1.13 3.42 2.80
CA GLY A 39 1.75 2.36 3.59
C GLY A 39 1.94 2.75 5.06
N ILE A 40 2.47 3.95 5.34
CA ILE A 40 2.65 4.44 6.72
C ILE A 40 1.31 4.42 7.46
N TYR A 41 0.26 4.99 6.85
CA TYR A 41 -1.09 4.96 7.39
C TYR A 41 -1.61 3.52 7.60
N ALA A 42 -1.42 2.64 6.61
CA ALA A 42 -1.92 1.28 6.66
C ALA A 42 -1.26 0.42 7.74
N THR A 43 0.04 0.64 8.00
CA THR A 43 0.77 -0.02 9.08
C THR A 43 0.35 0.49 10.46
N ASP A 44 0.13 1.80 10.60
CA ASP A 44 -0.21 2.45 11.86
C ASP A 44 -1.67 2.21 12.28
N ASN A 45 -2.58 2.08 11.30
CA ASN A 45 -3.97 1.75 11.57
C ASN A 45 -4.14 0.28 11.99
N THR A 46 -4.14 0.03 13.30
CA THR A 46 -4.34 -1.30 13.91
C THR A 46 -5.81 -1.68 14.11
N ASN A 47 -6.73 -0.70 14.03
CA ASN A 47 -8.17 -0.91 14.23
C ASN A 47 -8.86 -1.67 13.08
N SER A 48 -8.26 -1.68 11.89
CA SER A 48 -8.78 -2.40 10.72
C SER A 48 -7.65 -3.00 9.91
N ASN A 49 -7.88 -4.24 9.44
CA ASN A 49 -6.96 -4.95 8.55
C ASN A 49 -7.17 -4.58 7.08
N GLU A 50 -8.21 -3.84 6.74
CA GLU A 50 -8.54 -3.48 5.35
C GLU A 50 -7.47 -2.60 4.69
N PRO A 51 -6.96 -1.51 5.32
CA PRO A 51 -5.89 -0.70 4.73
C PRO A 51 -4.61 -1.50 4.49
N LEU A 52 -4.23 -2.36 5.45
CA LEU A 52 -3.03 -3.18 5.35
C LEU A 52 -3.13 -4.24 4.23
N ARG A 53 -4.33 -4.79 4.01
CA ARG A 53 -4.62 -5.67 2.87
C ARG A 53 -4.55 -4.93 1.54
N LEU A 54 -5.21 -3.77 1.45
CA LEU A 54 -5.18 -2.95 0.23
C LEU A 54 -3.74 -2.56 -0.10
N PHE A 55 -2.97 -2.17 0.91
CA PHE A 55 -1.55 -1.84 0.75
C PHE A 55 -0.74 -3.03 0.23
N SER A 56 -0.95 -4.24 0.76
CA SER A 56 -0.24 -5.43 0.28
C SER A 56 -0.47 -5.69 -1.22
N VAL A 57 -1.72 -5.55 -1.69
CA VAL A 57 -2.08 -5.73 -3.10
C VAL A 57 -1.43 -4.64 -3.96
N LEU A 58 -1.50 -3.39 -3.50
CA LEU A 58 -0.89 -2.27 -4.21
C LEU A 58 0.64 -2.37 -4.28
N VAL A 59 1.31 -2.80 -3.21
CA VAL A 59 2.76 -3.07 -3.19
C VAL A 59 3.09 -4.16 -4.21
N GLY A 60 2.35 -5.26 -4.22
CA GLY A 60 2.53 -6.33 -5.20
C GLY A 60 2.36 -5.87 -6.64
N ALA A 61 1.26 -5.16 -6.95
CA ALA A 61 0.99 -4.62 -8.28
C ALA A 61 2.05 -3.59 -8.70
N SER A 62 2.47 -2.72 -7.77
CA SER A 62 3.49 -1.70 -8.04
C SER A 62 4.87 -2.28 -8.32
N GLY A 63 5.19 -3.48 -7.82
CA GLY A 63 6.44 -4.17 -8.17
C GLY A 63 6.49 -4.52 -9.66
N VAL A 64 5.35 -4.94 -10.23
CA VAL A 64 5.24 -5.19 -11.68
C VAL A 64 5.36 -3.90 -12.47
N LEU A 65 4.70 -2.83 -12.01
CA LEU A 65 4.79 -1.51 -12.65
C LEU A 65 6.22 -0.96 -12.65
N ASP A 66 6.98 -1.14 -11.56
CA ASP A 66 8.38 -0.71 -11.46
C ASP A 66 9.27 -1.45 -12.47
N ILE A 67 9.04 -2.75 -12.68
CA ILE A 67 9.77 -3.53 -13.68
C ILE A 67 9.47 -2.98 -15.09
N ILE A 68 8.20 -2.74 -15.41
CA ILE A 68 7.80 -2.16 -16.70
C ILE A 68 8.44 -0.78 -16.88
N TRP A 69 8.45 0.03 -15.82
CA TRP A 69 9.02 1.37 -15.85
C TRP A 69 10.53 1.34 -16.08
N LEU A 70 11.27 0.45 -15.40
CA LEU A 70 12.71 0.28 -15.59
C LEU A 70 13.07 -0.18 -17.01
N ILE A 71 12.27 -1.08 -17.61
CA ILE A 71 12.51 -1.55 -18.99
C ILE A 71 12.23 -0.44 -20.01
N LYS A 72 11.23 0.41 -19.76
CA LYS A 72 10.83 1.47 -20.69
C LYS A 72 11.69 2.74 -20.62
N THR A 73 12.36 2.98 -19.51
CA THR A 73 13.05 4.26 -19.26
C THR A 73 14.53 4.15 -19.66
N THR A 74 14.87 4.68 -20.83
CA THR A 74 16.24 4.59 -21.39
C THR A 74 17.13 5.80 -21.05
N ASP A 75 16.55 6.98 -20.82
CA ASP A 75 17.30 8.25 -20.65
C ASP A 75 17.52 8.68 -19.19
N GLN A 76 17.56 7.73 -18.25
CA GLN A 76 17.66 8.03 -16.82
C GLN A 76 19.13 8.19 -16.36
N SER A 77 19.37 9.16 -15.48
CA SER A 77 20.63 9.26 -14.73
C SER A 77 20.86 8.02 -13.88
N GLY A 78 22.04 7.38 -13.99
CA GLY A 78 22.34 6.11 -13.32
C GLY A 78 22.11 6.10 -11.80
N PHE A 79 22.24 7.25 -11.13
CA PHE A 79 21.93 7.37 -9.70
C PHE A 79 20.44 7.16 -9.37
N ILE A 80 19.52 7.77 -10.13
CA ILE A 80 18.07 7.59 -9.92
C ILE A 80 17.65 6.18 -10.35
N ALA A 81 18.31 5.60 -11.36
CA ALA A 81 18.09 4.21 -11.76
C ALA A 81 18.46 3.26 -10.62
N MET A 82 19.61 3.50 -9.96
CA MET A 82 20.04 2.76 -8.78
C MET A 82 19.04 2.89 -7.63
N LEU A 83 18.57 4.09 -7.30
CA LEU A 83 17.55 4.29 -6.25
C LEU A 83 16.22 3.61 -6.57
N SER A 84 15.79 3.65 -7.83
CA SER A 84 14.57 2.97 -8.31
C SER A 84 14.72 1.45 -8.23
N PHE A 85 15.90 0.92 -8.56
CA PHE A 85 16.21 -0.50 -8.43
C PHE A 85 16.24 -0.95 -6.96
N ILE A 86 16.84 -0.15 -6.07
CA ILE A 86 16.81 -0.40 -4.62
C ILE A 86 15.35 -0.41 -4.11
N ASN A 87 14.53 0.54 -4.57
CA ASN A 87 13.11 0.60 -4.21
C ASN A 87 12.36 -0.69 -4.64
N LEU A 88 12.60 -1.17 -5.87
CA LEU A 88 12.08 -2.44 -6.37
C LEU A 88 12.54 -3.63 -5.52
N LEU A 89 13.83 -3.70 -5.18
CA LEU A 89 14.39 -4.79 -4.37
C LEU A 89 13.79 -4.84 -2.97
N LEU A 90 13.50 -3.67 -2.38
CA LEU A 90 12.87 -3.54 -1.07
C LEU A 90 11.37 -3.88 -1.07
N LYS A 91 10.69 -3.88 -2.23
CA LYS A 91 9.26 -4.24 -2.29
C LYS A 91 9.02 -5.70 -1.93
N ALA A 92 9.93 -6.60 -2.30
CA ALA A 92 9.81 -8.02 -1.95
C ALA A 92 9.80 -8.25 -0.42
N PRO A 93 10.83 -7.83 0.37
CA PRO A 93 10.80 -8.00 1.81
C PRO A 93 9.65 -7.21 2.46
N THR A 94 9.29 -6.04 1.92
CA THR A 94 8.14 -5.25 2.43
C THR A 94 6.83 -6.01 2.28
N PHE A 95 6.60 -6.61 1.11
CA PHE A 95 5.43 -7.44 0.86
C PHE A 95 5.36 -8.61 1.84
N PHE A 96 6.46 -9.35 2.03
CA PHE A 96 6.50 -10.45 3.01
C PHE A 96 6.29 -9.98 4.45
N ALA A 97 6.88 -8.84 4.85
CA ALA A 97 6.68 -8.28 6.19
C ALA A 97 5.22 -7.91 6.44
N ILE A 98 4.53 -7.34 5.44
CA ILE A 98 3.09 -7.03 5.52
C ILE A 98 2.26 -8.31 5.59
N LEU A 99 2.62 -9.36 4.83
CA LEU A 99 1.94 -10.66 4.92
C LEU A 99 2.04 -11.27 6.33
N VAL A 100 3.23 -11.20 6.93
CA VAL A 100 3.46 -11.65 8.30
C VAL A 100 2.65 -10.81 9.29
N ALA A 101 2.65 -9.48 9.15
CA ALA A 101 1.85 -8.57 9.96
C ALA A 101 0.33 -8.86 9.85
N LEU A 102 -0.18 -9.14 8.65
CA LEU A 102 -1.56 -9.54 8.43
C LEU A 102 -1.91 -10.84 9.15
N ARG A 103 -1.02 -11.84 9.08
CA ARG A 103 -1.19 -13.11 9.79
C ARG A 103 -1.23 -12.92 11.31
N HIS A 104 -0.37 -12.07 11.86
CA HIS A 104 -0.39 -11.74 13.29
C HIS A 104 -1.69 -11.05 13.72
N ARG A 105 -2.32 -10.27 12.83
CA ARG A 105 -3.63 -9.63 13.08
C ARG A 105 -4.82 -10.56 12.82
N GLY A 106 -4.60 -11.87 12.63
CA GLY A 106 -5.65 -12.85 12.33
C GLY A 106 -6.29 -12.68 10.95
N ALA A 107 -5.63 -11.93 10.06
CA ALA A 107 -6.17 -11.57 8.75
C ALA A 107 -5.56 -12.44 7.66
N GLY A 108 -6.41 -13.21 6.95
CA GLY A 108 -6.03 -13.93 5.72
C GLY A 108 -6.52 -13.24 4.45
N PHE A 109 -6.07 -13.71 3.28
CA PHE A 109 -6.67 -13.39 1.98
C PHE A 109 -7.79 -14.39 1.71
N SER A 110 -9.00 -14.11 2.19
CA SER A 110 -10.19 -14.83 1.70
C SER A 110 -10.68 -14.14 0.42
N ALA A 111 -11.04 -14.92 -0.61
CA ALA A 111 -11.48 -14.40 -1.91
C ALA A 111 -12.66 -13.40 -1.80
N GLY A 112 -13.52 -13.54 -0.77
CA GLY A 112 -14.60 -12.57 -0.50
C GLY A 112 -14.14 -11.23 0.08
N GLN A 113 -12.92 -11.13 0.61
CA GLN A 113 -12.38 -9.92 1.27
C GLN A 113 -11.49 -9.09 0.33
N LEU A 114 -10.94 -9.70 -0.72
CA LEU A 114 -10.21 -9.02 -1.81
C LEU A 114 -11.16 -8.22 -2.73
N GLY A 115 -12.35 -8.76 -3.03
CA GLY A 115 -13.40 -8.01 -3.74
C GLY A 115 -14.00 -6.90 -2.89
N GLY A 116 -14.07 -7.08 -1.57
CA GLY A 116 -14.69 -6.13 -0.65
C GLY A 116 -13.99 -4.78 -0.53
N ALA A 117 -12.65 -4.79 -0.54
CA ALA A 117 -11.82 -3.58 -0.41
C ALA A 117 -11.84 -2.71 -1.68
N ALA A 118 -12.19 -3.28 -2.84
CA ALA A 118 -12.23 -2.55 -4.12
C ALA A 118 -13.64 -2.10 -4.53
N SER A 119 -14.71 -2.82 -4.15
CA SER A 119 -16.08 -2.53 -4.64
C SER A 119 -17.14 -2.43 -3.55
N THR A 120 -17.03 -3.20 -2.47
CA THR A 120 -18.14 -3.36 -1.50
C THR A 120 -18.18 -2.25 -0.45
N GLY A 121 -17.04 -1.67 -0.06
CA GLY A 121 -17.00 -0.57 0.92
C GLY A 121 -17.72 0.70 0.43
N VAL A 122 -17.57 1.05 -0.86
CA VAL A 122 -18.20 2.23 -1.46
C VAL A 122 -19.71 1.99 -1.68
N LEU A 123 -20.10 0.82 -2.19
CA LEU A 123 -21.50 0.47 -2.43
C LEU A 123 -22.32 0.30 -1.14
N ILE A 124 -21.76 -0.32 -0.09
CA ILE A 124 -22.44 -0.42 1.21
C ILE A 124 -22.60 0.96 1.83
N ARG A 125 -21.61 1.85 1.71
CA ARG A 125 -21.69 3.21 2.22
C ARG A 125 -22.73 4.05 1.46
N LEU A 126 -22.82 3.90 0.14
CA LEU A 126 -23.85 4.53 -0.69
C LEU A 126 -25.25 3.99 -0.41
N HIS A 127 -25.41 2.68 -0.25
CA HIS A 127 -26.68 2.06 0.09
C HIS A 127 -27.17 2.53 1.47
N ARG A 128 -26.28 2.62 2.47
CA ARG A 128 -26.62 3.14 3.81
C ARG A 128 -26.97 4.63 3.80
N PHE A 129 -26.34 5.44 2.94
CA PHE A 129 -26.70 6.84 2.75
C PHE A 129 -28.09 7.01 2.12
N THR A 130 -28.42 6.20 1.12
CA THR A 130 -29.75 6.22 0.47
C THR A 130 -30.86 5.78 1.43
N SER A 131 -30.62 4.76 2.25
CA SER A 131 -31.62 4.28 3.21
C SER A 131 -31.87 5.26 4.37
N ALA A 132 -30.86 6.03 4.77
CA ALA A 132 -30.99 7.05 5.81
C ALA A 132 -31.85 8.25 5.35
N PHE A 133 -31.77 8.60 4.06
CA PHE A 133 -32.61 9.66 3.49
C PHE A 133 -34.08 9.25 3.36
N ASN A 134 -34.35 7.98 3.04
CA ASN A 134 -35.72 7.51 2.83
C ASN A 134 -36.53 7.35 4.14
N HIS A 135 -35.89 7.23 5.30
CA HIS A 135 -36.56 7.19 6.60
C HIS A 135 -36.87 8.57 7.20
N SER A 136 -36.33 9.66 6.64
CA SER A 136 -36.59 11.03 7.09
C SER A 136 -37.90 11.63 6.55
N HIS A 137 -38.57 10.95 5.61
CA HIS A 137 -39.80 11.45 4.96
C HIS A 137 -41.09 10.76 5.44
N ASN A 138 -41.02 9.90 6.46
CA ASN A 138 -42.18 9.18 6.97
C ASN A 138 -42.33 9.37 8.49
N ILE A 139 -42.30 10.64 8.91
CA ILE A 139 -42.72 11.04 10.26
C ILE A 139 -44.18 11.50 10.11
N PRO A 140 -45.16 10.86 10.80
CA PRO A 140 -46.56 11.25 10.75
C PRO A 140 -46.81 12.65 11.33
#